data_AF-A0A848W8P8-F1
#
_entry.id   AF-A0A848W8P8-F1
#
_cell.length_a   1.000
_cell.length_b   1.000
_cell.length_c   1.000
_cell.angle_alpha   90.00
_cell.angle_beta   90.00
_cell.angle_gamma   90.00
#
_symmetry.space_group_name_H-M   'P 1'
#
loop_
_entity.id
_entity.type
_entity.pdbx_description
1 polymer ?
#
loop_
_entity_poly.entity_id
_entity_poly.type
_entity_poly.pdbx_seq_one_letter_code
_entity_poly.pdbx_strand_id
1 'polypeptide(L)'
;LETVPRLYPTIRPGARYFTSLALLRDVKRERPSLFTKSGLMVGLGETREEVGQVMDDLRAADVDFLTIGQYLQPTPKHAPIDRFVTPDEFESYAALARGKGFLLVSATPLTRSSYHAGEDFAKLRAARDAKLAAAAAE
;
A
#
# COMPACT_ATOMS: atom_id res chain seq x y z
N LEU A 1 -1.64 -1.64 -5.85
CA LEU A 1 -0.77 -1.37 -7.02
C LEU A 1 0.07 -2.60 -7.34
N GLU A 2 0.37 -3.40 -6.30
CA GLU A 2 1.03 -4.69 -6.29
C GLU A 2 2.55 -4.62 -6.35
N THR A 3 3.13 -3.75 -7.17
CA THR A 3 4.59 -3.62 -7.28
C THR A 3 5.01 -2.21 -7.75
N VAL A 4 6.32 -2.01 -7.87
CA VAL A 4 6.96 -0.75 -8.29
C VAL A 4 6.88 -0.54 -9.81
N PRO A 5 6.96 0.70 -10.32
CA PRO A 5 6.79 0.99 -11.75
C PRO A 5 7.68 0.17 -12.68
N ARG A 6 8.95 -0.04 -12.32
CA ARG A 6 9.92 -0.82 -13.11
C ARG A 6 9.49 -2.27 -13.33
N LEU A 7 8.86 -2.89 -12.32
CA LEU A 7 8.41 -4.29 -12.36
C LEU A 7 7.00 -4.45 -12.93
N TYR A 8 6.25 -3.35 -13.12
CA TYR A 8 4.86 -3.42 -13.56
C TYR A 8 4.64 -4.13 -14.90
N PRO A 9 5.46 -3.92 -15.95
CA PRO A 9 5.26 -4.59 -17.24
C PRO A 9 5.38 -6.11 -17.17
N THR A 10 6.25 -6.62 -16.29
CA THR A 10 6.53 -8.05 -16.16
C THR A 10 5.62 -8.73 -15.14
N ILE A 11 5.33 -8.07 -14.02
CA ILE A 11 4.50 -8.63 -12.94
C ILE A 11 2.99 -8.46 -13.22
N ARG A 12 2.60 -7.39 -13.92
CA ARG A 12 1.19 -7.08 -14.23
C ARG A 12 0.97 -6.84 -15.73
N PRO A 13 1.21 -7.84 -16.59
CA PRO A 13 0.95 -7.70 -18.02
C PRO A 13 -0.52 -7.30 -18.24
N GLY A 14 -0.74 -6.21 -18.98
CA GLY A 14 -2.07 -5.65 -19.26
C GLY A 14 -2.51 -4.50 -18.34
N ALA A 15 -1.83 -4.28 -17.21
CA ALA A 15 -2.06 -3.10 -16.38
C ALA A 15 -1.00 -2.01 -16.65
N ARG A 16 -1.32 -0.76 -16.28
CA ARG A 16 -0.38 0.37 -16.31
C ARG A 16 -0.36 1.05 -14.95
N TYR A 17 0.84 1.30 -14.42
CA TYR A 17 1.05 1.86 -13.09
C TYR A 17 0.27 3.17 -12.89
N PHE A 18 0.51 4.15 -13.76
CA PHE A 18 -0.14 5.45 -13.67
C PHE A 18 -1.65 5.40 -13.91
N THR A 19 -2.15 4.45 -14.70
CA THR A 19 -3.61 4.24 -14.84
C THR A 19 -4.22 3.73 -13.54
N SER A 20 -3.59 2.77 -12.88
CA SER A 20 -4.07 2.27 -11.58
C SER A 20 -3.97 3.33 -10.47
N LEU A 21 -2.94 4.17 -10.50
CA LEU A 21 -2.81 5.30 -9.57
C LEU A 21 -3.87 6.37 -9.83
N ALA A 22 -4.09 6.73 -11.10
CA ALA A 22 -5.09 7.71 -11.51
C ALA A 22 -6.50 7.31 -11.03
N LEU A 23 -6.86 6.03 -11.11
CA LEU A 23 -8.13 5.52 -10.59
C LEU A 23 -8.33 5.88 -9.11
N LEU A 24 -7.32 5.65 -8.26
CA LEU A 24 -7.42 5.94 -6.83
C LEU A 24 -7.54 7.44 -6.56
N ARG A 25 -6.74 8.25 -7.27
CA ARG A 25 -6.82 9.72 -7.22
C ARG A 25 -8.20 10.22 -7.64
N ASP A 26 -8.74 9.70 -8.74
CA ASP A 26 -10.01 10.16 -9.30
C ASP A 26 -11.18 9.80 -8.37
N VAL A 27 -11.17 8.62 -7.75
CA VAL A 27 -12.12 8.24 -6.68
C VAL A 27 -12.08 9.25 -5.52
N LYS A 28 -10.87 9.63 -5.08
CA LYS A 28 -10.70 10.61 -4.00
C LYS A 28 -11.17 12.01 -4.39
N ARG A 29 -10.92 12.44 -5.63
CA ARG A 29 -11.39 13.73 -6.14
C ARG A 29 -12.91 13.80 -6.21
N GLU A 30 -13.55 12.74 -6.70
CA GLU A 30 -15.01 12.70 -6.89
C GLU A 30 -15.75 12.49 -5.56
N ARG A 31 -15.19 11.67 -4.66
CA ARG A 31 -15.80 11.32 -3.37
C ARG A 31 -14.74 11.29 -2.26
N PRO A 32 -14.33 12.46 -1.73
CA PRO A 32 -13.27 12.54 -0.70
C PRO A 32 -13.56 11.73 0.56
N SER A 33 -14.84 11.53 0.89
CA SER A 33 -15.28 10.76 2.06
C SER A 33 -15.13 9.24 1.90
N LEU A 34 -14.86 8.74 0.68
CA LEU A 34 -14.55 7.33 0.48
C LEU A 34 -13.17 7.00 1.03
N PHE A 35 -13.08 5.84 1.68
CA PHE A 35 -11.79 5.25 2.01
C PHE A 35 -11.20 4.56 0.79
N THR A 36 -9.93 4.82 0.50
CA THR A 36 -9.16 4.14 -0.53
C THR A 36 -8.06 3.30 0.09
N LYS A 37 -7.81 2.16 -0.53
CA LYS A 37 -6.81 1.19 -0.10
C LYS A 37 -5.97 0.77 -1.30
N SER A 38 -4.68 0.59 -1.07
CA SER A 38 -3.78 -0.03 -2.04
C SER A 38 -2.80 -0.97 -1.34
N GLY A 39 -2.22 -1.88 -2.10
CA GLY A 39 -1.25 -2.83 -1.60
C GLY A 39 0.02 -2.91 -2.44
N LEU A 40 1.09 -3.39 -1.81
CA LEU A 40 2.35 -3.82 -2.42
C LEU A 40 2.70 -5.24 -1.95
N MET A 41 3.23 -6.02 -2.87
CA MET A 41 3.92 -7.28 -2.56
C MET A 41 5.42 -7.04 -2.71
N VAL A 42 6.17 -7.37 -1.67
CA VAL A 42 7.63 -7.22 -1.62
C VAL A 42 8.32 -8.58 -1.76
N GLY A 43 9.57 -8.57 -2.22
CA GLY A 43 10.33 -9.78 -2.58
C GLY A 43 10.27 -10.15 -4.06
N LEU A 44 9.93 -9.20 -4.94
CA LEU A 44 9.86 -9.35 -6.40
C LEU A 44 11.05 -8.73 -7.14
N GLY A 45 12.06 -8.24 -6.40
CA GLY A 45 13.23 -7.56 -6.93
C GLY A 45 13.13 -6.03 -6.89
N GLU A 46 12.19 -5.49 -6.12
CA GLU A 46 12.10 -4.07 -5.81
C GLU A 46 13.15 -3.64 -4.76
N THR A 47 13.61 -2.40 -4.88
CA THR A 47 14.45 -1.75 -3.87
C THR A 47 13.60 -1.03 -2.82
N ARG A 48 14.21 -0.73 -1.66
CA ARG A 48 13.53 0.01 -0.59
C ARG A 48 13.14 1.41 -1.04
N GLU A 49 13.97 2.05 -1.86
CA GLU A 49 13.76 3.38 -2.41
C GLU A 49 12.57 3.39 -3.36
N GLU A 50 12.45 2.38 -4.23
CA GLU A 50 11.30 2.24 -5.12
C GLU A 50 10.00 2.02 -4.34
N VAL A 51 10.02 1.22 -3.26
CA VAL A 51 8.86 1.07 -2.36
C VAL A 51 8.49 2.42 -1.72
N GLY A 52 9.49 3.19 -1.28
CA GLY A 52 9.30 4.53 -0.74
C GLY A 52 8.68 5.49 -1.75
N GLN A 53 9.12 5.46 -3.01
CA GLN A 53 8.55 6.27 -4.08
C GLN A 53 7.08 5.90 -4.35
N VAL A 54 6.74 4.61 -4.33
CA VAL A 54 5.33 4.19 -4.47
C VAL A 54 4.48 4.71 -3.31
N MET A 55 5.02 4.77 -2.09
CA MET A 55 4.31 5.38 -0.95
C MET A 55 4.05 6.87 -1.20
N ASP A 56 5.01 7.61 -1.75
CA ASP A 56 4.84 9.02 -2.11
C ASP A 56 3.78 9.22 -3.20
N ASP A 57 3.82 8.40 -4.24
CA ASP A 57 2.82 8.40 -5.31
C ASP A 57 1.40 8.14 -4.77
N LEU A 58 1.26 7.14 -3.89
CA LEU A 58 -0.01 6.80 -3.24
C LEU A 58 -0.52 7.91 -2.33
N ARG A 59 0.37 8.61 -1.62
CA ARG A 59 -0.01 9.78 -0.81
C ARG A 59 -0.39 10.98 -1.68
N ALA A 60 0.27 11.20 -2.82
CA ALA A 60 -0.14 12.21 -3.79
C ALA A 60 -1.53 11.92 -4.39
N ALA A 61 -1.94 10.66 -4.44
CA ALA A 61 -3.30 10.23 -4.80
C ALA A 61 -4.28 10.17 -3.60
N ASP A 62 -3.85 10.66 -2.43
CA ASP A 62 -4.56 10.65 -1.15
C ASP A 62 -5.11 9.27 -0.72
N VAL A 63 -4.29 8.22 -0.89
CA VAL A 63 -4.67 6.87 -0.45
C VAL A 63 -4.59 6.73 1.07
N ASP A 64 -5.66 6.25 1.70
CA ASP A 64 -5.75 6.21 3.17
C ASP A 64 -5.01 5.02 3.79
N PHE A 65 -5.12 3.84 3.18
CA PHE A 65 -4.65 2.58 3.74
C PHE A 65 -3.66 1.88 2.79
N LEU A 66 -2.45 1.63 3.28
CA LEU A 66 -1.45 0.81 2.62
C LEU A 66 -1.31 -0.58 3.27
N THR A 67 -1.31 -1.63 2.46
CA THR A 67 -0.88 -2.97 2.88
C THR A 67 0.42 -3.38 2.20
N ILE A 68 1.34 -3.99 2.94
CA ILE A 68 2.60 -4.52 2.40
C ILE A 68 2.76 -5.97 2.87
N GLY A 69 2.81 -6.90 1.93
CA GLY A 69 2.94 -8.33 2.22
C GLY A 69 4.08 -8.98 1.45
N GLN A 70 4.57 -10.13 1.92
CA GLN A 70 5.56 -10.91 1.17
C GLN A 70 4.89 -11.53 -0.07
N TYR A 71 5.52 -11.37 -1.22
CA TYR A 71 5.21 -12.18 -2.40
C TYR A 71 5.57 -13.63 -2.13
N LEU A 72 4.60 -14.53 -2.30
CA LEU A 72 4.82 -15.97 -2.27
C LEU A 72 4.52 -16.51 -3.66
N GLN A 73 5.50 -17.17 -4.27
CA GLN A 73 5.36 -17.77 -5.59
C GLN A 73 4.30 -18.87 -5.55
N PRO A 74 3.18 -18.74 -6.29
CA PRO A 74 2.11 -19.76 -6.23
C PRO A 74 2.54 -21.09 -6.86
N THR A 75 3.26 -21.03 -7.98
CA THR A 75 3.80 -22.19 -8.69
C THR A 75 5.10 -21.82 -9.39
N PRO A 76 5.95 -22.78 -9.79
CA PRO A 76 7.20 -22.51 -10.51
C PRO A 76 7.06 -21.75 -11.84
N LYS A 77 5.84 -21.64 -12.39
CA LYS A 77 5.56 -20.88 -13.63
C LYS A 77 5.37 -19.37 -13.38
N HIS A 78 5.17 -18.96 -12.13
CA HIS A 78 5.04 -17.55 -11.76
C HIS A 78 6.41 -16.93 -11.50
N ALA A 79 6.45 -15.60 -11.41
CA ALA A 79 7.68 -14.87 -11.07
C ALA A 79 8.43 -15.54 -9.89
N PRO A 80 9.74 -15.74 -10.00
CA PRO A 80 10.51 -16.28 -8.88
C PRO A 80 10.50 -15.29 -7.72
N ILE A 81 10.62 -15.82 -6.49
CA ILE A 81 10.91 -14.98 -5.32
C ILE A 81 12.34 -14.47 -5.48
N ASP A 82 12.51 -13.16 -5.42
CA ASP A 82 13.83 -12.52 -5.41
C ASP A 82 14.46 -12.61 -4.03
N ARG A 83 13.68 -12.26 -3.00
CA ARG A 83 14.11 -12.33 -1.59
C ARG A 83 12.94 -12.50 -0.64
N PHE A 84 13.23 -13.08 0.53
CA PHE A 84 12.33 -13.04 1.68
C PHE A 84 12.67 -11.81 2.52
N VAL A 85 11.73 -10.88 2.60
CA VAL A 85 11.89 -9.64 3.37
C VAL A 85 11.80 -9.95 4.86
N THR A 86 12.70 -9.36 5.65
CA THR A 86 12.77 -9.63 7.09
C THR A 86 11.65 -8.91 7.86
N PRO A 87 11.22 -9.41 9.03
CA PRO A 87 10.27 -8.70 9.89
C PRO A 87 10.69 -7.25 10.20
N ASP A 88 11.98 -6.99 10.41
CA ASP A 88 12.51 -5.65 10.69
C ASP A 88 12.38 -4.69 9.49
N GLU A 89 12.53 -5.20 8.27
CA GLU A 89 12.26 -4.42 7.07
C GLU A 89 10.76 -4.12 6.92
N PHE A 90 9.87 -5.05 7.27
CA PHE A 90 8.43 -4.77 7.30
C PHE A 90 8.08 -3.68 8.32
N GLU A 91 8.66 -3.70 9.52
CA GLU A 91 8.47 -2.63 10.51
C GLU A 91 9.03 -1.30 9.99
N SER A 92 10.16 -1.34 9.30
CA SER A 92 10.74 -0.15 8.65
C SER A 92 9.82 0.44 7.59
N TYR A 93 9.16 -0.40 6.78
CA TYR A 93 8.15 0.06 5.83
C TYR A 93 6.90 0.63 6.54
N ALA A 94 6.47 0.00 7.63
CA ALA A 94 5.35 0.48 8.43
C ALA A 94 5.63 1.87 9.00
N ALA A 95 6.81 2.06 9.61
CA ALA A 95 7.26 3.34 10.14
C ALA A 95 7.35 4.42 9.04
N LEU A 96 7.92 4.08 7.88
CA LEU A 96 8.01 5.00 6.74
C LEU A 96 6.63 5.44 6.26
N ALA A 97 5.70 4.49 6.07
CA ALA A 97 4.35 4.80 5.63
C ALA A 97 3.57 5.63 6.67
N ARG A 98 3.68 5.33 7.96
CA ARG A 98 3.10 6.17 9.02
C ARG A 98 3.66 7.60 8.97
N GLY A 99 4.97 7.75 8.80
CA GLY A 99 5.63 9.05 8.65
C GLY A 99 5.18 9.85 7.41
N LYS A 100 4.80 9.15 6.33
CA LYS A 100 4.22 9.77 5.11
C LYS A 100 2.72 10.10 5.23
N GLY A 101 2.08 9.75 6.35
CA GLY A 101 0.72 10.17 6.66
C GLY A 101 -0.40 9.27 6.14
N PHE A 102 -0.14 7.98 5.89
CA PHE A 102 -1.23 7.01 5.73
C PHE A 102 -2.03 6.91 7.04
N LEU A 103 -3.36 6.83 6.94
CA LEU A 103 -4.24 6.69 8.10
C LEU A 103 -4.11 5.30 8.75
N LEU A 104 -3.84 4.28 7.94
CA LEU A 104 -3.56 2.93 8.42
C LEU A 104 -2.49 2.27 7.55
N VAL A 105 -1.67 1.43 8.18
CA VAL A 105 -0.69 0.60 7.51
C VAL A 105 -0.70 -0.79 8.13
N SER A 106 -0.72 -1.82 7.29
CA SER A 106 -0.47 -3.21 7.68
C SER A 106 0.70 -3.73 6.87
N ALA A 107 1.82 -4.02 7.52
CA ALA A 107 3.03 -4.48 6.87
C ALA A 107 3.61 -5.66 7.64
N THR A 108 3.40 -6.87 7.14
CA THR A 108 3.91 -8.12 7.73
C THR A 108 4.13 -9.13 6.61
N PRO A 109 4.94 -10.19 6.82
CA PRO A 109 5.12 -11.24 5.83
C PRO A 109 3.77 -11.85 5.35
N LEU A 110 2.80 -11.99 6.25
CA LEU A 110 1.52 -12.64 5.97
C LEU A 110 0.40 -11.65 5.61
N THR A 111 0.66 -10.35 5.58
CA THR A 111 -0.36 -9.37 5.18
C THR A 111 -0.87 -9.69 3.78
N ARG A 112 -2.20 -9.68 3.63
CA ARG A 112 -2.92 -9.77 2.36
C ARG A 112 -3.95 -8.66 2.30
N SER A 113 -4.39 -8.31 1.09
CA SER A 113 -5.32 -7.20 0.88
C SER A 113 -6.65 -7.33 1.65
N SER A 114 -7.13 -8.54 1.93
CA SER A 114 -8.37 -8.81 2.65
C SER A 114 -8.19 -9.37 4.07
N TYR A 115 -6.96 -9.67 4.49
CA TYR A 115 -6.70 -10.21 5.83
C TYR A 115 -7.05 -9.17 6.90
N HIS A 116 -7.90 -9.55 7.86
CA HIS A 116 -8.45 -8.66 8.90
C HIS A 116 -9.16 -7.39 8.40
N ALA A 117 -9.71 -7.39 7.17
CA ALA A 117 -10.28 -6.18 6.57
C ALA A 117 -11.39 -5.51 7.40
N GLY A 118 -12.19 -6.27 8.15
CA GLY A 118 -13.24 -5.71 9.03
C GLY A 118 -12.67 -4.93 10.22
N GLU A 119 -11.70 -5.51 10.92
CA GLU A 119 -11.00 -4.86 12.04
C GLU A 119 -10.16 -3.68 11.57
N ASP A 120 -9.45 -3.85 10.45
CA ASP A 120 -8.67 -2.78 9.84
C ASP A 120 -9.56 -1.62 9.40
N PHE A 121 -10.74 -1.90 8.87
CA PHE A 121 -11.68 -0.84 8.51
C PHE A 121 -12.20 -0.08 9.73
N ALA A 122 -12.46 -0.76 10.84
CA ALA A 122 -12.82 -0.10 12.09
C ALA A 122 -11.71 0.82 12.60
N LYS A 123 -10.45 0.35 12.59
CA LYS A 123 -9.26 1.16 12.95
C LYS A 123 -9.09 2.36 12.01
N LEU A 124 -9.25 2.14 10.71
CA LEU A 124 -9.13 3.18 9.69
C LEU A 124 -10.16 4.29 9.89
N ARG A 125 -11.42 3.95 10.20
CA ARG A 125 -12.46 4.92 10.53
C ARG A 125 -12.09 5.73 11.77
N ALA A 126 -11.71 5.05 12.85
CA ALA A 126 -11.30 5.72 14.09
C ALA A 126 -10.12 6.68 13.88
N ALA A 127 -9.13 6.30 13.06
CA ALA A 127 -8.00 7.16 12.73
C ALA A 127 -8.42 8.43 11.96
N ARG A 128 -9.38 8.31 11.02
CA ARG A 128 -9.92 9.47 10.31
C ARG A 128 -10.70 10.39 11.24
N ASP A 129 -11.56 9.82 12.08
CA ASP A 129 -12.39 10.60 13.00
C ASP A 129 -11.52 11.37 14.00
N ALA A 130 -10.45 10.74 14.53
CA ALA A 130 -9.46 11.40 15.37
C ALA A 130 -8.73 12.55 14.65
N LYS A 131 -8.34 12.35 13.37
CA LYS A 131 -7.71 13.40 12.57
C LYS A 131 -8.63 14.60 12.33
N LEU A 132 -9.91 14.36 12.04
CA LEU A 132 -10.90 15.42 11.85
C LEU A 132 -11.18 16.17 13.16
N ALA A 133 -11.27 15.47 14.28
CA ALA A 133 -11.43 16.10 15.59
C ALA A 133 -10.24 17.00 15.96
N ALA A 134 -9.01 16.54 15.69
CA ALA A 134 -7.80 17.34 15.92
C ALA A 134 -7.79 18.62 15.06
N ALA A 135 -8.15 18.52 13.78
CA ALA A 135 -8.20 19.67 12.88
C ALA A 135 -9.31 20.69 13.20
N ALA A 136 -10.38 20.26 13.90
CA ALA A 136 -11.45 21.16 14.34
C ALA A 136 -11.14 21.87 15.67
N ALA A 137 -10.13 21.39 16.40
CA ALA A 137 -9.69 21.96 17.68
C ALA A 137 -8.54 22.97 17.52
N GLU A 138 -7.97 23.08 16.33
CA GLU A 138 -6.96 24.07 15.91
C GLU A 138 -7.62 25.29 15.25
#